data_AF-A0A0Q7MXS6-F1
#
_entry.id   AF-A0A0Q7MXS6-F1
#
_cell.length_a   1.000
_cell.length_b   1.000
_cell.length_c   1.000
_cell.angle_alpha   90.00
_cell.angle_beta   90.00
_cell.angle_gamma   90.00
#
_symmetry.space_group_name_H-M   'P 1'
#
loop_
_entity.id
_entity.type
_entity.pdbx_description
1 polymer ?
#
loop_
_entity_poly.entity_id
_entity_poly.type
_entity_poly.pdbx_seq_one_letter_code
_entity_poly.pdbx_strand_id
1 'polypeptide(L)'
;MAVQVIGRSLMTSDQTDHQAKSVGSGGWVVSFLPGRTLTIEQATAAIQAAEAVAMVGALADQVGLTTLETVGLAIQESPWVRVLPEPMRRSRRLSWLA
;
A
#
# COMPACT_ATOMS: atom_id res chain seq x y z
N MET A 1 -11.16 8.45 6.25
CA MET A 1 -10.15 7.79 7.10
C MET A 1 -9.90 8.67 8.30
N ALA A 2 -10.33 8.22 9.49
CA ALA A 2 -10.11 8.93 10.74
C ALA A 2 -9.64 7.95 11.80
N VAL A 3 -8.33 7.92 12.05
CA VAL A 3 -7.78 7.23 13.22
C VAL A 3 -8.14 8.03 14.45
N GLN A 4 -8.89 7.45 15.37
CA GLN A 4 -9.31 8.10 16.59
C GLN A 4 -8.44 7.64 17.76
N VAL A 5 -7.82 8.60 18.45
CA VAL A 5 -7.08 8.34 19.69
C VAL A 5 -7.98 8.68 20.87
N ILE A 6 -8.46 7.67 21.59
CA ILE A 6 -9.32 7.83 22.77
C ILE A 6 -8.43 7.86 24.02
N GLY A 7 -8.41 9.01 24.70
CA GLY A 7 -7.80 9.17 26.03
C GLY A 7 -6.30 8.86 26.12
N ARG A 8 -5.55 8.91 24.99
CA ARG A 8 -4.13 8.48 24.88
C ARG A 8 -3.88 7.00 25.19
N SER A 9 -4.92 6.18 25.28
CA SER A 9 -4.81 4.77 25.68
C SER A 9 -5.33 3.79 24.64
N LEU A 10 -6.13 4.25 23.69
CA LEU A 10 -6.73 3.41 22.66
C LEU A 10 -6.70 4.14 21.31
N MET A 11 -6.34 3.42 20.25
CA MET A 11 -6.52 3.84 18.86
C MET A 11 -7.41 2.85 18.15
N THR A 12 -8.38 3.39 17.41
CA THR A 12 -9.31 2.61 16.59
C THR A 12 -9.48 3.25 15.22
N SER A 13 -9.91 2.43 14.27
CA SER A 13 -10.28 2.83 12.93
C SER A 13 -11.80 2.70 12.75
N ASP A 14 -12.37 3.50 11.85
CA ASP A 14 -13.75 3.33 11.37
C ASP A 14 -13.87 2.30 10.24
N GLN A 15 -12.74 1.85 9.67
CA GLN A 15 -12.68 0.97 8.50
C GLN A 15 -12.27 -0.47 8.83
N THR A 16 -11.70 -0.71 10.02
CA THR A 16 -11.24 -2.04 10.44
C THR A 16 -11.50 -2.27 11.93
N ASP A 17 -11.69 -3.54 12.31
CA ASP A 17 -11.80 -3.95 13.72
C ASP A 17 -10.45 -3.96 14.46
N HIS A 18 -9.36 -3.58 13.77
CA HIS A 18 -8.04 -3.55 14.38
C HIS A 18 -7.88 -2.33 15.29
N GLN A 19 -7.19 -2.55 16.40
CA GLN A 19 -7.02 -1.55 17.44
C GLN A 19 -5.59 -1.54 17.98
N ALA A 20 -5.16 -0.38 18.47
CA ALA A 20 -3.93 -0.24 19.23
C ALA A 20 -4.23 0.16 20.68
N LYS A 21 -3.57 -0.47 21.64
CA LYS A 21 -3.72 -0.17 23.08
C LYS A 21 -2.39 0.34 23.62
N SER A 22 -2.40 1.39 24.42
CA SER A 22 -1.20 1.86 25.11
C SER A 22 -0.85 0.90 26.25
N VAL A 23 0.45 0.61 26.41
CA VAL A 23 0.99 -0.22 27.50
C VAL A 23 1.79 0.61 28.51
N GLY A 24 1.71 1.94 28.44
CA GLY A 24 2.48 2.86 29.28
C GLY A 24 3.84 3.24 28.67
N SER A 25 4.48 4.28 29.23
CA SER A 25 5.81 4.78 28.81
C SER A 25 5.93 5.15 27.32
N GLY A 26 4.83 5.53 26.68
CA GLY A 26 4.78 5.83 25.25
C GLY A 26 4.72 4.60 24.34
N GLY A 27 4.65 3.39 24.91
CA GLY A 27 4.52 2.13 24.19
C GLY A 27 3.07 1.80 23.82
N TRP A 28 2.93 1.12 22.68
CA TRP A 28 1.65 0.68 22.12
C TRP A 28 1.75 -0.74 21.58
N VAL A 29 0.68 -1.51 21.71
CA VAL A 29 0.51 -2.83 21.07
C VAL A 29 -0.64 -2.77 20.09
N VAL A 30 -0.50 -3.42 18.94
CA VAL A 30 -1.52 -3.44 17.88
C VAL A 30 -2.04 -4.86 17.74
N SER A 31 -3.37 -5.03 17.60
CA SER A 31 -4.04 -6.33 17.64
C SER A 31 -3.49 -7.37 16.67
N PHE A 32 -2.99 -6.95 15.50
CA PHE A 32 -2.45 -7.85 14.47
C PHE A 32 -0.91 -7.92 14.46
N LEU A 33 -0.22 -7.23 15.38
CA LEU A 33 1.24 -7.27 15.55
C LEU A 33 1.60 -7.75 16.97
N PRO A 34 1.31 -9.01 17.32
CA PRO A 34 1.58 -9.52 18.66
C PRO A 34 3.08 -9.52 18.97
N GLY A 35 3.41 -9.27 20.24
CA GLY A 35 4.79 -9.31 20.74
C GLY A 35 5.65 -8.10 20.38
N ARG A 36 5.09 -7.04 19.78
CA ARG A 36 5.81 -5.79 19.50
C ARG A 36 5.26 -4.64 20.34
N THR A 37 6.17 -3.91 20.97
CA THR A 37 5.88 -2.59 21.55
C THR A 37 6.31 -1.51 20.57
N LEU A 38 5.37 -0.71 20.13
CA LEU A 38 5.53 0.31 19.10
C LEU A 38 5.46 1.72 19.71
N THR A 39 6.06 2.70 19.05
CA THR A 39 5.79 4.11 19.35
C THR A 39 4.39 4.50 18.89
N ILE A 40 3.94 5.68 19.31
CA ILE A 40 2.64 6.21 18.88
C ILE A 40 2.54 6.38 17.36
N GLU A 41 3.62 6.83 16.71
CA GLU A 41 3.70 7.00 15.26
C GLU A 41 3.64 5.65 14.54
N GLN A 42 4.38 4.65 15.05
CA GLN A 42 4.39 3.30 14.49
C GLN A 42 3.03 2.59 14.66
N ALA A 43 2.39 2.75 15.81
CA ALA A 43 1.05 2.22 16.05
C ALA A 43 0.02 2.87 15.12
N THR A 44 0.10 4.19 14.91
CA THR A 44 -0.75 4.91 13.96
C THR A 44 -0.54 4.39 12.54
N ALA A 45 0.72 4.24 12.10
CA ALA A 45 1.04 3.70 10.79
C ALA A 45 0.54 2.26 10.61
N ALA A 46 0.59 1.44 11.66
CA ALA A 46 0.05 0.09 11.62
C ALA A 46 -1.48 0.08 11.44
N ILE A 47 -2.22 0.92 12.16
CA ILE A 47 -3.67 1.05 11.96
C ILE A 47 -3.98 1.53 10.54
N GLN A 48 -3.26 2.54 10.04
CA GLN A 48 -3.43 3.01 8.65
C GLN A 48 -3.11 1.92 7.61
N ALA A 49 -2.11 1.08 7.86
CA ALA A 49 -1.79 -0.05 6.99
C ALA A 49 -2.94 -1.07 6.97
N ALA A 50 -3.56 -1.37 8.11
CA ALA A 50 -4.76 -2.19 8.16
C ALA A 50 -5.92 -1.59 7.35
N GLU A 51 -6.15 -0.27 7.45
CA GLU A 51 -7.16 0.41 6.64
C GLU A 51 -6.88 0.31 5.14
N ALA A 52 -5.62 0.48 4.74
CA ALA A 52 -5.22 0.35 3.34
C ALA A 52 -5.46 -1.07 2.81
N VAL A 53 -5.21 -2.10 3.62
CA VAL A 53 -5.49 -3.50 3.26
C VAL A 53 -6.99 -3.73 3.08
N ALA A 54 -7.84 -3.19 3.96
CA ALA A 54 -9.30 -3.27 3.81
C ALA A 54 -9.78 -2.59 2.52
N MET A 55 -9.22 -1.43 2.18
CA MET A 55 -9.51 -0.73 0.92
C MET A 55 -9.09 -1.56 -0.30
N VAL A 56 -7.90 -2.17 -0.28
CA VAL A 56 -7.45 -3.05 -1.37
C VAL A 56 -8.37 -4.25 -1.49
N GLY A 57 -8.85 -4.83 -0.38
CA GLY A 57 -9.83 -5.92 -0.41
C GLY A 57 -11.12 -5.54 -1.12
N ALA A 58 -11.72 -4.40 -0.77
CA ALA A 58 -12.94 -3.93 -1.42
C ALA A 58 -12.77 -3.69 -2.94
N LEU A 59 -11.58 -3.26 -3.37
CA LEU A 59 -11.25 -3.08 -4.79
C LEU A 59 -10.95 -4.41 -5.50
N ALA A 60 -10.28 -5.34 -4.82
CA ALA A 60 -9.96 -6.67 -5.36
C ALA A 60 -11.23 -7.46 -5.71
N ASP A 61 -12.26 -7.35 -4.86
CA ASP A 61 -13.56 -7.97 -5.10
C ASP A 61 -14.20 -7.50 -6.42
N GLN A 62 -13.96 -6.25 -6.85
CA GLN A 62 -14.51 -5.71 -8.10
C GLN A 62 -13.90 -6.36 -9.35
N VAL A 63 -12.71 -6.94 -9.23
CA VAL A 63 -11.98 -7.59 -10.32
C VAL A 63 -11.90 -9.11 -10.16
N GLY A 64 -12.63 -9.66 -9.19
CA GLY A 64 -12.69 -11.10 -8.93
C GLY A 64 -11.38 -11.68 -8.37
N LEU A 65 -10.62 -10.87 -7.64
CA LEU A 65 -9.38 -11.28 -6.99
C LEU A 65 -9.50 -11.21 -5.48
N THR A 66 -8.71 -12.02 -4.78
CA THR A 66 -8.48 -11.84 -3.36
C THR A 66 -7.50 -10.68 -3.11
N THR A 67 -7.54 -10.09 -1.91
CA THR A 67 -6.61 -9.03 -1.50
C THR A 67 -5.14 -9.42 -1.70
N LEU A 68 -4.77 -10.66 -1.36
CA LEU A 68 -3.39 -11.14 -1.49
C LEU A 68 -2.96 -11.32 -2.95
N GLU A 69 -3.85 -11.79 -3.82
CA GLU A 69 -3.58 -11.89 -5.26
C GLU A 69 -3.38 -10.50 -5.86
N THR A 70 -4.26 -9.53 -5.54
CA THR A 70 -4.11 -8.15 -6.00
C THR A 70 -2.78 -7.54 -5.58
N VAL A 71 -2.41 -7.67 -4.30
CA VAL A 71 -1.13 -7.15 -3.78
C VAL A 71 0.06 -7.86 -4.45
N GLY A 72 0.01 -9.19 -4.56
CA GLY A 72 1.08 -9.97 -5.17
C GLY A 72 1.31 -9.61 -6.63
N LEU A 73 0.24 -9.59 -7.43
CA LEU A 73 0.29 -9.23 -8.85
C LEU A 73 0.74 -7.79 -9.05
N ALA A 74 0.24 -6.83 -8.28
CA ALA A 74 0.65 -5.43 -8.41
C ALA A 74 2.14 -5.20 -8.08
N ILE A 75 2.74 -6.02 -7.21
CA ILE A 75 4.17 -5.94 -6.88
C ILE A 75 5.04 -6.65 -7.93
N GLN A 76 4.57 -7.79 -8.45
CA GLN A 76 5.37 -8.68 -9.31
C GLN A 76 5.24 -8.36 -10.80
N GLU A 77 4.05 -7.98 -11.25
CA GLU A 77 3.78 -7.72 -12.66
C GLU A 77 4.41 -6.41 -13.09
N SER A 78 5.14 -6.45 -14.19
CA SER A 78 5.73 -5.25 -14.77
C SER A 78 4.62 -4.44 -15.45
N PRO A 79 4.56 -3.12 -15.22
CA PRO A 79 3.74 -2.26 -16.06
C PRO A 79 4.12 -2.48 -17.51
N TRP A 80 3.12 -2.49 -18.40
CA TRP A 80 3.34 -2.62 -19.83
C TRP A 80 4.50 -1.72 -20.28
N VAL A 81 5.44 -2.27 -21.03
CA VAL A 81 6.54 -1.51 -21.61
C VAL A 81 5.94 -0.32 -22.34
N ARG A 82 6.27 0.90 -21.89
CA ARG A 82 5.97 2.10 -22.65
C ARG A 82 6.78 1.96 -23.94
N VAL A 83 6.13 1.50 -25.01
CA VAL A 83 6.68 1.56 -26.35
C VAL A 83 6.78 3.05 -26.66
N LEU A 84 7.88 3.67 -26.22
CA LEU A 84 8.30 4.93 -26.79
C LEU A 84 8.53 4.61 -28.27
N PRO A 85 7.86 5.32 -29.20
CA PRO A 85 8.14 5.11 -30.60
C PRO A 85 9.64 5.30 -30.78
N GLU A 86 10.34 4.25 -31.25
CA GLU A 86 11.75 4.39 -31.59
C GLU A 86 11.87 5.62 -32.50
N PRO A 87 12.81 6.55 -32.23
CA PRO A 87 13.08 7.61 -33.18
C PRO A 87 13.56 6.91 -34.45
N MET A 88 12.65 6.84 -35.43
CA MET A 88 12.87 6.26 -36.74
C MET A 88 14.23 6.76 -37.23
N ARG A 89 15.26 5.91 -37.18
CA ARG A 89 16.57 6.24 -37.75
C ARG A 89 16.31 6.44 -39.22
N ARG A 90 16.13 7.70 -39.62
CA ARG A 90 15.94 8.13 -40.99
C ARG A 90 17.17 7.65 -41.73
N SER A 91 17.07 6.47 -42.34
CA SER A 91 18.05 5.96 -43.28
C SER A 91 18.19 7.02 -44.36
N ARG A 92 19.20 7.88 -44.22
CA ARG A 92 19.66 8.73 -45.29
C ARG A 92 20.26 7.77 -46.32
N ARG A 93 19.41 7.22 -47.20
CA ARG A 93 19.84 6.84 -48.54
C ARG A 93 20.30 8.13 -49.22
N LEU A 94 21.56 8.49 -48.98
CA LEU A 94 22.27 9.43 -49.84
C LEU A 94 22.63 8.64 -51.11
N SER A 95 21.70 8.62 -52.05
CA SER A 95 21.97 8.33 -53.44
C SER A 95 22.84 9.46 -53.98
N TRP A 96 24.14 9.23 -54.10
CA TRP A 96 25.01 10.06 -54.92
C TRP A 96 25.01 9.46 -56.32
N LEU A 97 24.24 10.07 -57.21
CA LEU A 97 24.45 10.06 -58.65
C LEU A 97 25.11 11.40 -58.98
N ALA A 98 26.42 11.39 -59.24
CA ALA A 98 27.17 12.31 -60.09
C ALA A 98 28.63 11.82 -60.15
#